data_AF-A0AB73H3U4-F1
#
_entry.id   AF-A0AB73H3U4-F1
#
_cell.length_a   1.000
_cell.length_b   1.000
_cell.length_c   1.000
_cell.angle_alpha   90.00
_cell.angle_beta   90.00
_cell.angle_gamma   90.00
#
_symmetry.space_group_name_H-M   'P 1'
#
loop_
_entity.id
_entity.type
_entity.pdbx_description
1 polymer ?
#
loop_
_entity_poly.entity_id
_entity_poly.type
_entity_poly.pdbx_seq_one_letter_code
_entity_poly.pdbx_strand_id
1 'polypeptide(L)'
;MIKKEIEQVKFIFDTEMEDVREETSFKKKFFLFTLKTIRLYEEKTGRIFYEDYKKAFNSMTSKLSSAGIEFKEGASNENMDTAKMMDIMVEPYINNFLIDLVPCLYIEFNEAGEVVQNEMTYDNAMSSAWITKLCTVEFFMEAFQEISTDTMGGMAKKQQANLVEKLQV
;
A
#
# COMPACT_ATOMS: atom_id res chain seq x y z
N MET A 1 -2.89 8.73 -5.35
CA MET A 1 -2.68 7.49 -6.12
C MET A 1 -1.20 7.20 -6.22
N ILE A 2 -0.78 6.01 -5.79
CA ILE A 2 0.60 5.54 -5.85
C ILE A 2 0.85 4.86 -7.20
N LYS A 3 2.02 5.12 -7.78
CA LYS A 3 2.46 4.54 -9.07
C LYS A 3 3.78 3.83 -8.85
N LYS A 4 3.84 2.53 -9.15
CA LYS A 4 5.07 1.73 -9.04
C LYS A 4 5.41 1.11 -10.37
N GLU A 5 6.66 1.28 -10.80
CA GLU A 5 7.23 0.50 -11.87
C GLU A 5 7.81 -0.76 -11.25
N ILE A 6 7.27 -1.92 -11.63
CA ILE A 6 7.67 -3.20 -11.05
C ILE A 6 8.26 -4.10 -12.13
N GLU A 7 9.45 -4.57 -11.85
CA GLU A 7 10.13 -5.58 -12.63
C GLU A 7 9.40 -6.93 -12.52
N GLN A 8 9.00 -7.45 -13.67
CA GLN A 8 8.42 -8.77 -13.85
C GLN A 8 9.41 -9.63 -14.62
N VAL A 9 9.79 -10.74 -14.00
CA VAL A 9 10.61 -11.78 -14.62
C VAL A 9 9.66 -12.85 -15.15
N LYS A 10 9.78 -13.18 -16.44
CA LYS A 10 9.06 -14.27 -17.07
C LYS A 10 10.06 -15.27 -17.64
N PHE A 11 9.88 -16.53 -17.28
CA PHE A 11 10.63 -17.63 -17.89
C PHE A 11 9.85 -18.12 -19.11
N ILE A 12 10.48 -18.05 -20.28
CA ILE A 12 9.96 -18.61 -21.53
C ILE A 12 10.67 -19.94 -21.75
N PHE A 13 9.85 -20.98 -21.79
CA PHE A 13 10.27 -22.31 -22.19
C PHE A 13 10.03 -22.45 -23.68
N ASP A 14 11.01 -22.97 -24.41
CA ASP A 14 10.74 -23.44 -25.76
C ASP A 14 9.75 -24.64 -25.74
N THR A 15 9.26 -25.03 -26.91
CA THR A 15 8.31 -26.14 -27.06
C THR A 15 8.84 -27.49 -26.58
N GLU A 16 10.16 -27.64 -26.42
CA GLU A 16 10.83 -28.88 -26.00
C GLU A 16 11.30 -28.83 -24.53
N MET A 17 11.08 -27.70 -23.85
CA MET A 17 11.58 -27.37 -22.50
C MET A 17 13.10 -27.47 -22.35
N GLU A 18 13.86 -27.39 -23.44
CA GLU A 18 15.32 -27.52 -23.43
C GLU A 18 16.01 -26.18 -23.15
N ASP A 19 15.54 -25.09 -23.77
CA ASP A 19 16.03 -23.73 -23.48
C ASP A 19 15.07 -22.95 -22.57
N VAL A 20 15.62 -22.40 -21.48
CA VAL A 20 14.95 -21.43 -20.62
C VAL A 20 15.51 -20.05 -20.91
N ARG A 21 14.66 -19.14 -21.41
CA ARG A 21 15.01 -17.73 -21.58
C ARG A 21 14.33 -16.89 -20.52
N GLU A 22 15.12 -16.07 -19.84
CA GLU A 22 14.61 -15.09 -18.89
C GLU A 22 14.30 -13.79 -19.64
N GLU A 23 13.04 -13.35 -19.59
CA GLU A 23 12.63 -12.03 -20.04
C GLU A 23 12.27 -11.16 -18.85
N THR A 24 13.02 -10.07 -18.70
CA THR A 24 12.72 -9.01 -17.74
C THR A 24 11.92 -7.91 -18.42
N SER A 25 10.75 -7.59 -17.86
CA SER A 25 9.92 -6.48 -18.32
C SER A 25 9.49 -5.61 -17.15
N PHE A 26 9.39 -4.30 -17.36
CA PHE A 26 8.91 -3.36 -16.34
C PHE A 26 7.44 -3.02 -16.62
N LYS A 27 6.57 -3.24 -15.64
CA LYS A 27 5.15 -2.88 -15.73
C LYS A 27 4.77 -1.86 -14.67
N LYS A 28 4.05 -0.82 -15.10
CA LYS A 28 3.45 0.15 -14.20
C LYS A 28 2.23 -0.47 -13.51
N LYS A 29 2.22 -0.40 -12.19
CA LYS A 29 1.14 -0.80 -11.30
C LYS A 29 0.66 0.41 -10.53
N PHE A 30 -0.65 0.48 -10.31
CA PHE A 30 -1.33 1.63 -9.74
C PHE A 30 -2.07 1.18 -8.48
N PHE A 31 -2.00 2.02 -7.44
CA PHE A 31 -2.61 1.74 -6.16
C PHE A 31 -3.37 2.98 -5.70
N LEU A 32 -4.61 2.79 -5.28
CA LEU A 32 -5.52 3.86 -4.92
C LEU A 32 -6.29 3.46 -3.67
N PHE A 33 -6.25 4.33 -2.66
CA PHE A 33 -7.09 4.16 -1.49
C PHE A 33 -8.49 4.69 -1.80
N THR A 34 -9.51 3.86 -1.57
CA THR A 34 -10.91 4.28 -1.68
C THR A 34 -11.76 3.60 -0.60
N LEU A 35 -13.04 3.95 -0.51
CA LEU A 35 -14.00 3.18 0.30
C LEU A 35 -14.07 1.70 -0.11
N LYS A 36 -13.81 1.36 -1.37
CA LYS A 36 -13.75 -0.04 -1.81
C LYS A 36 -12.54 -0.76 -1.24
N THR A 37 -11.40 -0.08 -1.08
CA THR A 37 -10.22 -0.66 -0.40
C THR A 37 -10.57 -1.10 1.01
N ILE A 38 -11.25 -0.24 1.78
CA ILE A 38 -11.67 -0.55 3.15
C ILE A 38 -12.59 -1.78 3.13
N ARG A 39 -13.63 -1.77 2.29
CA ARG A 39 -14.57 -2.89 2.21
C ARG A 39 -13.89 -4.20 1.82
N LEU A 40 -13.05 -4.19 0.78
CA LEU A 40 -12.31 -5.36 0.34
C LEU A 40 -11.40 -5.91 1.45
N TYR A 41 -10.72 -5.03 2.19
CA TYR A 41 -9.87 -5.43 3.30
C TYR A 41 -10.67 -6.14 4.38
N GLU A 42 -11.79 -5.54 4.82
CA GLU A 42 -12.63 -6.09 5.89
C GLU A 42 -13.32 -7.40 5.45
N GLU A 43 -13.73 -7.50 4.18
CA GLU A 43 -14.31 -8.71 3.59
C GLU A 43 -13.30 -9.86 3.51
N LYS A 44 -12.07 -9.59 3.06
CA LYS A 44 -11.04 -10.63 2.85
C LYS A 44 -10.37 -11.07 4.15
N THR A 45 -10.23 -10.18 5.13
CA THR A 45 -9.55 -10.48 6.40
C THR A 45 -10.50 -10.81 7.55
N GLY A 46 -11.76 -10.35 7.49
CA GLY A 46 -12.69 -10.40 8.62
C GLY A 46 -12.33 -9.46 9.79
N ARG A 47 -11.39 -8.53 9.59
CA ARG A 47 -10.89 -7.59 10.62
C ARG A 47 -11.31 -6.16 10.28
N ILE A 48 -11.33 -5.27 11.27
CA ILE A 48 -11.70 -3.85 11.08
C ILE A 48 -10.49 -3.06 10.59
N PHE A 49 -10.61 -2.43 9.42
CA PHE A 49 -9.48 -1.79 8.74
C PHE A 49 -8.77 -0.75 9.60
N TYR A 50 -9.55 0.16 10.21
CA TYR A 50 -8.99 1.27 10.99
C TYR A 50 -8.33 0.83 12.30
N GLU A 51 -8.72 -0.31 12.87
CA GLU A 51 -8.08 -0.85 14.06
C GLU A 51 -6.70 -1.40 13.73
N ASP A 52 -6.60 -2.18 12.66
CA ASP A 52 -5.34 -2.75 12.19
C ASP A 52 -4.39 -1.68 11.66
N TYR A 53 -4.91 -0.71 10.91
CA TYR A 53 -4.16 0.46 10.48
C TYR A 53 -3.55 1.20 11.67
N LYS A 54 -4.33 1.45 12.73
CA LYS A 54 -3.84 2.15 13.92
C LYS A 54 -2.74 1.35 14.64
N LYS A 55 -2.87 0.03 14.74
CA LYS A 55 -1.83 -0.84 15.33
C LYS A 55 -0.55 -0.80 14.49
N ALA A 56 -0.67 -1.00 13.18
CA ALA A 56 0.46 -0.97 12.25
C ALA A 56 1.16 0.40 12.25
N PHE A 57 0.40 1.49 12.25
CA PHE A 57 0.94 2.85 12.29
C PHE A 57 1.66 3.16 13.60
N ASN A 58 1.08 2.80 14.75
CA ASN A 58 1.72 3.01 16.05
C ASN A 58 3.01 2.18 16.17
N SER A 59 3.00 0.95 15.64
CA SER A 59 4.17 0.09 15.59
C SER A 59 5.28 0.71 14.72
N MET A 60 4.93 1.15 13.52
CA MET A 60 5.84 1.81 12.57
C MET A 60 6.47 3.06 13.18
N THR A 61 5.65 3.97 13.71
CA THR A 61 6.15 5.22 14.31
C THR A 61 7.05 4.98 15.52
N SER A 62 6.72 4.00 16.37
CA SER A 62 7.57 3.61 17.50
C SER A 62 8.92 3.06 17.04
N LYS A 63 8.94 2.20 16.01
CA LYS A 63 10.17 1.64 15.44
C LYS A 63 11.04 2.70 14.76
N LEU A 64 10.45 3.56 13.94
CA LEU A 64 11.15 4.66 13.28
C LEU A 64 11.77 5.63 14.31
N SER A 65 11.01 5.98 15.35
CA SER A 65 11.52 6.83 16.44
C SER A 65 12.70 6.18 17.16
N SER A 66 12.59 4.88 17.49
CA SER A 66 13.68 4.12 18.11
C SER A 66 14.93 4.02 17.21
N ALA A 67 14.73 4.02 15.89
CA ALA A 67 15.79 3.99 14.89
C ALA A 67 16.46 5.36 14.65
N GLY A 68 15.95 6.43 15.28
CA GLY A 68 16.40 7.81 15.09
C GLY A 68 15.98 8.41 13.75
N ILE A 69 14.92 7.90 13.14
CA ILE A 69 14.45 8.30 11.83
C ILE A 69 13.28 9.28 12.01
N GLU A 70 13.51 10.57 11.68
CA GLU A 70 12.45 11.57 11.62
C GLU A 70 11.71 11.49 10.29
N PHE A 71 10.40 11.29 10.35
CA PHE A 71 9.55 11.34 9.18
C PHE A 71 9.33 12.80 8.75
N LYS A 72 9.86 13.18 7.58
CA LYS A 72 9.51 14.44 6.91
C LYS A 72 8.72 14.13 5.64
N GLU A 73 7.59 14.79 5.50
CA GLU A 73 6.78 14.74 4.29
C GLU A 73 7.65 15.14 3.08
N GLY A 74 7.79 14.25 2.10
CA GLY A 74 8.63 14.46 0.92
C GLY A 74 10.13 14.18 1.09
N ALA A 75 10.60 13.63 2.21
CA ALA A 75 11.97 13.14 2.32
C ALA A 75 12.17 11.88 1.45
N SER A 76 13.21 11.86 0.62
CA SER A 76 13.63 10.63 -0.05
C SER A 76 14.15 9.65 1.00
N ASN A 77 13.58 8.45 1.04
CA ASN A 77 14.01 7.36 1.93
C ASN A 77 15.37 6.76 1.52
N GLU A 78 16.10 7.40 0.59
CA GLU A 78 17.36 6.94 0.01
C GLU A 78 18.49 6.75 1.02
N ASN A 79 18.38 7.36 2.21
CA ASN A 79 19.39 7.29 3.27
C ASN A 79 19.02 6.38 4.45
N MET A 80 17.93 5.60 4.34
CA MET A 80 17.55 4.68 5.40
C MET A 80 18.36 3.38 5.30
N ASP A 81 19.09 3.07 6.37
CA ASP A 81 19.86 1.82 6.51
C ASP A 81 18.97 0.60 6.29
N THR A 82 19.35 -0.24 5.32
CA THR A 82 18.63 -1.44 4.93
C THR A 82 18.40 -2.39 6.11
N ALA A 83 19.33 -2.46 7.07
CA ALA A 83 19.17 -3.30 8.26
C ALA A 83 18.03 -2.79 9.16
N LYS A 84 17.92 -1.47 9.34
CA LYS A 84 16.83 -0.86 10.11
C LYS A 84 15.48 -1.06 9.42
N MET A 85 15.46 -1.06 8.09
CA MET A 85 14.27 -1.34 7.30
C MET A 85 13.80 -2.78 7.43
N MET A 86 14.73 -3.75 7.43
CA MET A 86 14.39 -5.15 7.68
C MET A 86 13.77 -5.34 9.06
N ASP A 87 14.33 -4.73 10.11
CA ASP A 87 13.81 -4.80 11.49
C ASP A 87 12.39 -4.23 11.64
N ILE A 88 12.05 -3.23 10.83
CA ILE A 88 10.70 -2.67 10.76
C ILE A 88 9.77 -3.65 10.02
N MET A 89 10.22 -4.21 8.90
CA MET A 89 9.42 -5.11 8.07
C MET A 89 9.17 -6.49 8.69
N VAL A 90 9.97 -6.93 9.65
CA VAL A 90 9.69 -8.16 10.42
C VAL A 90 8.70 -7.93 11.55
N GLU A 91 8.28 -6.68 11.81
CA GLU A 91 7.30 -6.39 12.85
C GLU A 91 5.91 -6.92 12.40
N PRO A 92 5.27 -7.83 13.17
CA PRO A 92 4.06 -8.50 12.73
C PRO A 92 2.88 -7.59 12.40
N TYR A 93 2.66 -6.51 13.15
CA TYR A 93 1.55 -5.61 12.86
C TYR A 93 1.76 -4.86 11.55
N ILE A 94 2.99 -4.44 11.26
CA ILE A 94 3.33 -3.74 10.00
C ILE A 94 3.24 -4.69 8.81
N ASN A 95 3.91 -5.85 8.91
CA ASN A 95 4.01 -6.79 7.80
C ASN A 95 2.65 -7.38 7.42
N ASN A 96 1.90 -7.89 8.41
CA ASN A 96 0.58 -8.48 8.16
C ASN A 96 -0.38 -7.44 7.60
N PHE A 97 -0.34 -6.21 8.10
CA PHE A 97 -1.16 -5.15 7.57
C PHE A 97 -0.85 -4.86 6.09
N LEU A 98 0.43 -4.80 5.70
CA LEU A 98 0.82 -4.60 4.30
C LEU A 98 0.41 -5.75 3.39
N ILE A 99 0.70 -6.99 3.80
CA ILE A 99 0.35 -8.19 3.01
C ILE A 99 -1.13 -8.19 2.67
N ASP A 100 -1.97 -7.80 3.64
CA ASP A 100 -3.42 -7.76 3.45
C ASP A 100 -3.89 -6.48 2.72
N LEU A 101 -3.18 -5.35 2.90
CA LEU A 101 -3.56 -4.06 2.34
C LEU A 101 -3.17 -3.87 0.86
N VAL A 102 -1.94 -4.23 0.48
CA VAL A 102 -1.41 -3.98 -0.89
C VAL A 102 -2.35 -4.50 -1.97
N PRO A 103 -2.89 -5.73 -1.90
CA PRO A 103 -3.80 -6.23 -2.93
C PRO A 103 -5.13 -5.47 -2.95
N CYS A 104 -5.60 -4.96 -1.80
CA CYS A 104 -6.82 -4.16 -1.71
C CYS A 104 -6.67 -2.77 -2.32
N LEU A 105 -5.45 -2.22 -2.35
CA LEU A 105 -5.14 -0.94 -2.97
C LEU A 105 -4.99 -1.05 -4.48
N TYR A 106 -4.66 -2.23 -5.01
CA TYR A 106 -4.37 -2.41 -6.42
C TYR A 106 -5.59 -2.07 -7.29
N ILE A 107 -5.35 -1.33 -8.37
CA ILE A 107 -6.35 -1.00 -9.37
C ILE A 107 -5.90 -1.38 -10.77
N GLU A 108 -6.88 -1.65 -11.61
CA GLU A 108 -6.71 -1.80 -13.05
C GLU A 108 -7.57 -0.78 -13.79
N PHE A 109 -7.29 -0.59 -15.07
CA PHE A 109 -8.11 0.24 -15.94
C PHE A 109 -8.82 -0.67 -16.93
N ASN A 110 -10.15 -0.54 -17.07
CA ASN A 110 -10.89 -1.27 -18.08
C ASN A 110 -10.64 -0.69 -19.49
N GLU A 111 -11.21 -1.29 -20.52
CA GLU A 111 -11.07 -0.84 -21.92
C GLU A 111 -11.58 0.60 -22.15
N ALA A 112 -12.52 1.06 -21.32
CA ALA A 112 -13.03 2.44 -21.35
C ALA A 112 -12.14 3.43 -20.57
N GLY A 113 -11.06 2.97 -19.93
CA GLY A 113 -10.16 3.80 -19.13
C GLY A 113 -10.67 4.10 -17.71
N GLU A 114 -11.71 3.40 -17.25
CA GLU A 114 -12.26 3.57 -15.91
C GLU A 114 -11.50 2.75 -14.88
N VAL A 115 -11.41 3.28 -13.65
CA VAL A 115 -10.75 2.61 -12.53
C VAL A 115 -11.58 1.42 -12.04
N VAL A 116 -10.98 0.24 -12.08
CA VAL A 116 -11.53 -1.00 -11.55
C VAL A 116 -10.79 -1.37 -10.27
N GLN A 117 -11.55 -1.51 -9.19
CA GLN A 117 -11.10 -2.01 -7.89
C GLN A 117 -12.22 -2.90 -7.33
N ASN A 118 -11.98 -4.20 -7.31
CA ASN A 118 -12.93 -5.23 -6.91
C ASN A 118 -12.21 -6.52 -6.48
N GLU A 119 -12.97 -7.58 -6.22
CA GLU A 119 -12.45 -8.89 -5.85
C GLU A 119 -11.51 -9.48 -6.90
N MET A 120 -11.83 -9.35 -8.20
CA MET A 120 -10.98 -9.87 -9.28
C MET A 120 -9.61 -9.18 -9.31
N THR A 121 -9.56 -7.86 -9.13
CA THR A 121 -8.28 -7.14 -9.06
C THR A 121 -7.48 -7.56 -7.82
N TYR A 122 -8.15 -7.79 -6.70
CA TYR A 122 -7.52 -8.30 -5.47
C TYR A 122 -6.90 -9.69 -5.71
N ASP A 123 -7.65 -10.63 -6.28
CA ASP A 123 -7.19 -12.02 -6.50
C ASP A 123 -6.03 -12.06 -7.53
N ASN A 124 -6.09 -11.23 -8.56
CA ASN A 124 -5.00 -11.05 -9.53
C ASN A 124 -3.72 -10.52 -8.86
N ALA A 125 -3.87 -9.58 -7.91
CA ALA A 125 -2.74 -9.04 -7.17
C ALA A 125 -2.16 -10.10 -6.20
N MET A 126 -3.00 -10.82 -5.47
CA MET A 126 -2.58 -11.86 -4.52
C MET A 126 -1.84 -13.03 -5.20
N SER A 127 -2.25 -13.41 -6.41
CA SER A 127 -1.60 -14.47 -7.18
C SER A 127 -0.32 -14.01 -7.90
N SER A 128 -0.03 -12.70 -7.89
CA SER A 128 1.09 -12.15 -8.61
C SER A 128 2.40 -12.21 -7.83
N ALA A 129 3.47 -12.74 -8.44
CA ALA A 129 4.81 -12.76 -7.85
C ALA A 129 5.38 -11.37 -7.51
N TRP A 130 4.87 -10.30 -8.12
CA TRP A 130 5.35 -8.94 -7.88
C TRP A 130 4.85 -8.33 -6.58
N ILE A 131 3.79 -8.87 -5.95
CA ILE A 131 3.16 -8.21 -4.79
C ILE A 131 4.06 -8.16 -3.56
N THR A 132 4.87 -9.21 -3.37
CA THR A 132 5.83 -9.29 -2.26
C THR A 132 6.93 -8.24 -2.38
N LYS A 133 7.27 -7.81 -3.61
CA LYS A 133 8.23 -6.72 -3.86
C LYS A 133 7.74 -5.36 -3.33
N LEU A 134 6.45 -5.23 -3.01
CA LEU A 134 5.86 -4.01 -2.48
C LEU A 134 5.62 -4.05 -0.97
N CYS A 135 5.90 -5.17 -0.30
CA CYS A 135 5.89 -5.23 1.16
C CYS A 135 7.18 -4.61 1.68
N THR A 136 7.32 -3.28 1.54
CA THR A 136 8.48 -2.51 1.98
C THR A 136 8.05 -1.31 2.83
N VAL A 137 8.98 -0.76 3.61
CA VAL A 137 8.71 0.43 4.43
C VAL A 137 8.37 1.62 3.54
N GLU A 138 9.05 1.78 2.40
CA GLU A 138 8.77 2.86 1.45
C GLU A 138 7.32 2.80 0.96
N PHE A 139 6.85 1.61 0.56
CA PHE A 139 5.47 1.45 0.14
C PHE A 139 4.49 1.69 1.30
N PHE A 140 4.82 1.25 2.52
CA PHE A 140 4.01 1.56 3.70
C PHE A 140 3.83 3.06 3.89
N MET A 141 4.92 3.83 3.78
CA MET A 141 4.87 5.28 3.96
C MET A 141 4.04 5.97 2.87
N GLU A 142 4.17 5.52 1.63
CA GLU A 142 3.32 6.00 0.52
C GLU A 142 1.84 5.65 0.73
N ALA A 143 1.55 4.41 1.15
CA ALA A 143 0.19 3.97 1.48
C ALA A 143 -0.40 4.76 2.66
N PHE A 144 0.41 5.03 3.69
CA PHE A 144 0.01 5.88 4.80
C PHE A 144 -0.32 7.30 4.34
N GLN A 145 0.54 7.92 3.50
CA GLN A 145 0.29 9.25 2.96
C GLN A 145 -1.01 9.29 2.15
N GLU A 146 -1.23 8.29 1.29
CA GLU A 146 -2.47 8.13 0.52
C GLU A 146 -3.69 8.04 1.44
N ILE A 147 -3.68 7.14 2.42
CA ILE A 147 -4.78 6.96 3.40
C ILE A 147 -5.00 8.25 4.19
N SER A 148 -3.93 8.92 4.62
CA SER A 148 -3.99 10.14 5.43
C SER A 148 -4.56 11.33 4.67
N THR A 149 -4.27 11.44 3.37
CA THR A 149 -4.79 12.52 2.52
C THR A 149 -6.31 12.39 2.36
N ASP A 150 -6.80 11.17 2.20
CA ASP A 150 -8.23 10.88 2.05
C ASP A 150 -9.00 10.88 3.38
N THR A 151 -8.35 10.49 4.49
CA THR A 151 -8.98 10.48 5.82
C THR A 151 -8.92 11.85 6.52
N MET A 152 -7.81 12.59 6.41
CA MET A 152 -7.67 13.93 6.99
C MET A 152 -8.25 15.04 6.13
N GLY A 153 -8.33 14.89 4.80
CA GLY A 153 -9.09 15.80 3.94
C GLY A 153 -10.60 15.82 4.27
N GLY A 154 -11.14 14.70 4.75
CA GLY A 154 -12.53 14.56 5.19
C GLY A 154 -12.75 14.90 6.69
N MET A 155 -11.83 14.52 7.57
CA MET A 155 -11.96 14.79 9.02
C MET A 155 -11.61 16.24 9.40
N ALA A 156 -10.62 16.88 8.76
CA ALA A 156 -10.31 18.29 9.01
C ALA A 156 -11.44 19.22 8.54
N LYS A 157 -12.10 18.90 7.41
CA LYS A 157 -13.28 19.64 6.94
C LYS A 157 -14.51 19.46 7.84
N LYS A 158 -14.74 18.25 8.39
CA LYS A 158 -15.84 18.02 9.35
C LYS A 158 -15.61 18.66 10.71
N GLN A 159 -14.37 18.79 11.17
CA GLN A 159 -14.08 19.51 12.41
C GLN A 159 -14.14 21.04 12.22
N GLN A 160 -13.66 21.58 11.10
CA GLN A 160 -13.83 23.01 10.79
C GLN A 160 -15.29 23.41 10.55
N ALA A 161 -16.08 22.61 9.84
CA ALA A 161 -17.50 22.91 9.60
C ALA A 161 -18.33 22.93 10.91
N ASN A 162 -18.10 21.97 11.81
CA ASN A 162 -18.76 21.93 13.13
C ASN A 162 -18.32 23.06 14.08
N LEU A 163 -17.11 23.59 13.91
CA LEU A 163 -16.63 24.75 14.66
C LEU A 163 -17.23 26.06 14.14
N VAL A 164 -17.41 26.18 12.82
CA VAL A 164 -18.02 27.38 12.19
C VAL A 164 -19.52 27.45 12.48
N GLU A 165 -20.27 26.33 12.47
CA GLU A 165 -21.70 26.33 12.84
C GLU A 165 -21.93 26.62 14.33
N LYS A 166 -21.01 26.22 15.22
CA LYS A 166 -21.10 26.53 16.66
C LYS A 166 -20.69 27.95 17.03
N LEU A 167 -20.07 28.69 16.11
CA LEU A 167 -19.67 30.09 16.30
C LEU A 167 -20.62 31.08 15.61
N GLN A 168 -21.68 30.59 14.96
CA GLN A 168 -22.71 31.40 14.29
C GLN A 168 -24.10 31.33 14.97
N VAL A 169 -24.17 30.88 16.22
CA VAL A 169 -25.38 30.98 17.08
C VAL A 169 -25.06 31.79 18.33
#